data_AF-V5TVX7-F1
#
_entry.id   AF-V5TVX7-F1
#
_cell.length_a   1.000
_cell.length_b   1.000
_cell.length_c   1.000
_cell.angle_alpha   90.00
_cell.angle_beta   90.00
_cell.angle_gamma   90.00
#
_symmetry.space_group_name_H-M   'P 1'
#
loop_
_entity.id
_entity.type
_entity.pdbx_description
1 polymer ?
#
loop_
_entity_poly.entity_id
_entity_poly.type
_entity_poly.pdbx_seq_one_letter_code
_entity_poly.pdbx_strand_id
1 'polypeptide(L)'
;MREWWQLNETPGTFRLVVGVLDNGITEEMYQELERLISDAKPASRHLTGLNISLSADGAAFVGAASYSGDTLTVYPYLPEEITVGGTLSAGAAVHLIDNLRVTA
;
A
#
# COMPACT_ATOMS: atom_id res chain seq x y z
N MET A 1 31.20 29.97 10.73
CA MET A 1 32.41 30.43 10.04
C MET A 1 33.60 29.66 10.60
N ARG A 2 34.51 29.13 9.76
CA ARG A 2 35.75 28.50 10.25
C ARG A 2 36.95 29.31 9.77
N GLU A 3 37.88 29.60 10.66
CA GLU A 3 39.04 30.45 10.39
C GLU A 3 40.32 29.64 10.22
N TRP A 4 41.34 30.23 9.57
CA TRP A 4 42.59 29.55 9.22
C TRP A 4 43.28 28.86 10.41
N TRP A 5 43.23 29.44 11.61
CA TRP A 5 43.82 28.83 12.82
C TRP A 5 43.06 27.60 13.32
N GLN A 6 41.81 27.42 12.92
CA GLN A 6 41.02 26.23 13.25
C GLN A 6 41.28 25.07 12.27
N LEU A 7 41.91 25.35 11.13
CA LEU A 7 42.07 24.43 10.01
C LEU A 7 43.54 24.22 9.59
N ASN A 8 44.51 24.80 10.30
CA ASN A 8 45.93 24.82 9.93
C ASN A 8 46.18 25.31 8.49
N GLU A 9 45.33 26.21 7.99
CA GLU A 9 45.45 26.80 6.65
C GLU A 9 46.32 28.07 6.69
N THR A 10 46.68 28.60 5.51
CA THR A 10 47.49 29.82 5.38
C THR A 10 46.92 30.99 6.20
N PRO A 11 47.76 31.77 6.89
CA PRO A 11 47.31 32.93 7.64
C PRO A 11 46.55 33.92 6.75
N GLY A 12 45.36 34.33 7.20
CA GLY A 12 44.51 35.27 6.46
C GLY A 12 43.54 34.62 5.46
N THR A 13 43.40 33.29 5.44
CA THR A 13 42.35 32.61 4.68
C THR A 13 41.16 32.17 5.54
N PHE A 14 39.99 32.03 4.94
CA PHE A 14 38.77 31.62 5.64
C PHE A 14 37.90 30.75 4.74
N ARG A 15 37.03 29.94 5.37
CA ARG A 15 36.03 29.10 4.69
C ARG A 15 34.62 29.47 5.11
N LEU A 16 33.75 29.56 4.11
CA LEU A 16 32.32 29.80 4.30
C LEU A 16 31.53 28.53 3.95
N VAL A 17 30.62 28.14 4.83
CA VAL A 17 29.67 27.04 4.63
C VAL A 17 28.28 27.66 4.59
N VAL A 18 27.58 27.51 3.48
CA VAL A 18 26.24 28.06 3.27
C VAL A 18 25.27 26.91 3.07
N GLY A 19 24.27 26.79 3.93
CA GLY A 19 23.17 25.84 3.77
C GLY A 19 22.03 26.49 3.00
N VAL A 20 21.57 25.85 1.93
CA VAL A 20 20.41 26.31 1.14
C VAL A 20 19.23 25.38 1.45
N LEU A 21 18.04 25.97 1.61
CA LEU A 21 16.80 25.23 1.86
C LEU A 21 16.19 24.71 0.55
N ASP A 22 15.34 23.69 0.70
CA ASP A 22 14.72 22.80 -0.29
C ASP A 22 14.16 23.41 -1.59
N ASN A 23 13.83 24.70 -1.61
CA ASN A 23 13.13 25.35 -2.73
C ASN A 23 14.01 25.64 -3.97
N GLY A 24 15.25 25.14 -4.00
CA GLY A 24 16.23 25.47 -5.04
C GLY A 24 16.74 26.90 -4.94
N ILE A 25 17.72 27.25 -5.79
CA ILE A 25 18.24 28.62 -5.89
C ILE A 25 17.35 29.38 -6.88
N THR A 26 16.31 30.05 -6.38
CA THR A 26 15.61 31.08 -7.17
C THR A 26 16.54 32.28 -7.39
N GLU A 27 16.31 33.08 -8.43
CA GLU A 27 17.13 34.28 -8.71
C GLU A 27 17.17 35.26 -7.53
N GLU A 28 16.05 35.39 -6.81
CA GLU A 28 15.94 36.21 -5.61
C GLU A 28 16.82 35.67 -4.46
N MET A 29 16.85 34.34 -4.30
CA MET A 29 17.70 33.68 -3.31
C MET A 29 19.17 33.75 -3.71
N TYR A 30 19.49 33.71 -5.01
CA TYR A 30 20.85 33.89 -5.52
C TYR A 30 21.41 35.26 -5.15
N GLN A 31 20.64 36.32 -5.34
CA GLN A 31 21.02 37.68 -4.94
C GLN A 31 21.21 37.80 -3.44
N GLU A 32 20.34 37.15 -2.65
CA GLU A 32 20.47 37.14 -1.20
C GLU A 32 21.68 36.32 -0.74
N LEU A 33 22.02 35.22 -1.42
CA LEU A 33 23.26 34.47 -1.20
C LEU A 33 24.49 35.32 -1.50
N GLU A 34 24.49 36.07 -2.61
CA GLU A 34 25.57 36.99 -2.96
C GLU A 34 25.73 38.09 -1.90
N ARG A 35 24.62 38.64 -1.38
CA ARG A 35 24.63 39.58 -0.26
C ARG A 35 25.19 38.97 1.02
N LEU A 36 24.72 37.78 1.40
CA LEU A 36 25.20 37.07 2.59
C LEU A 36 26.69 36.70 2.48
N ILE A 37 27.16 36.32 1.29
CA ILE A 37 28.58 36.05 1.03
C ILE A 37 29.38 37.36 1.10
N SER A 38 28.86 38.48 0.57
CA SER A 38 29.49 39.79 0.63
C SER A 38 29.59 40.32 2.07
N ASP A 39 28.54 40.15 2.87
CA ASP A 39 28.51 40.55 4.28
C ASP A 39 29.39 39.64 5.15
N ALA A 40 29.44 38.34 4.86
CA ALA A 40 30.26 37.39 5.61
C ALA A 40 31.74 37.38 5.15
N LYS A 41 32.07 37.99 4.01
CA LYS A 41 33.44 38.12 3.52
C LYS A 41 34.15 39.27 4.25
N PRO A 42 35.15 39.00 5.11
CA PRO A 42 36.02 40.07 5.61
C PRO A 42 36.74 40.73 4.43
N ALA A 43 36.58 42.06 4.31
CA ALA A 43 36.96 42.87 3.15
C ALA A 43 38.44 42.77 2.70
N SER A 44 39.33 42.21 3.53
CA SER A 44 40.77 42.14 3.28
C SER A 44 41.33 40.74 2.96
N ARG A 45 40.49 39.69 2.92
CA ARG A 45 40.97 38.29 2.89
C ARG A 45 40.59 37.54 1.61
N HIS A 46 41.48 36.63 1.19
CA HIS A 46 41.23 35.70 0.08
C HIS A 46 40.33 34.55 0.54
N LEU A 47 39.32 34.21 -0.28
CA LEU A 47 38.42 33.09 -0.05
C LEU A 47 39.05 31.81 -0.65
N THR A 48 39.33 30.81 0.19
CA THR A 48 39.99 29.56 -0.23
C THR A 48 38.99 28.46 -0.58
N GLY A 49 37.73 28.57 -0.11
CA GLY A 49 36.70 27.61 -0.45
C GLY A 49 35.32 28.01 0.05
N LEU A 50 34.33 27.79 -0.82
CA LEU A 50 32.90 27.94 -0.56
C LEU A 50 32.27 26.54 -0.65
N ASN A 51 31.60 26.10 0.41
CA ASN A 51 30.85 24.85 0.41
C ASN A 51 29.36 25.16 0.54
N ILE A 52 28.58 24.75 -0.46
CA ILE A 52 27.13 24.95 -0.52
C ILE A 52 26.49 23.57 -0.41
N SER A 53 25.74 23.34 0.68
CA SER A 53 24.99 22.10 0.88
C SER A 53 23.50 22.36 0.72
N LEU A 54 22.87 21.63 -0.19
CA LEU A 54 21.41 21.57 -0.34
C LEU A 54 20.91 20.30 0.35
N SER A 55 19.86 20.41 1.16
CA SER A 55 19.17 19.26 1.74
C SER A 55 17.68 19.37 1.43
N ALA A 56 17.12 18.27 0.95
CA ALA A 56 15.74 18.18 0.52
C ALA A 56 14.99 17.14 1.33
N ASP A 57 13.87 17.53 1.93
CA ASP A 57 13.01 16.70 2.77
C ASP A 57 11.71 16.38 2.03
N GLY A 58 11.43 15.08 1.85
CA GLY A 58 10.23 14.59 1.18
C GLY A 58 9.50 13.54 1.99
N ALA A 59 8.16 13.57 1.97
CA ALA A 59 7.35 12.53 2.60
C ALA A 59 7.36 11.24 1.75
N ALA A 60 7.83 10.14 2.33
CA ALA A 60 7.73 8.81 1.72
C ALA A 60 6.49 8.09 2.25
N PHE A 61 5.52 7.83 1.37
CA PHE A 61 4.30 7.09 1.71
C PHE A 61 4.44 5.62 1.32
N VAL A 62 4.26 4.72 2.29
CA VAL A 62 4.27 3.26 2.06
C VAL A 62 2.91 2.71 2.45
N GLY A 63 2.26 2.03 1.51
CA GLY A 63 0.99 1.34 1.73
C GLY A 63 1.17 -0.18 1.64
N ALA A 64 0.51 -0.92 2.53
CA ALA A 64 0.43 -2.37 2.48
C ALA A 64 -1.04 -2.79 2.39
N ALA A 65 -1.33 -3.75 1.51
CA ALA A 65 -2.65 -4.35 1.38
C ALA A 65 -2.52 -5.86 1.58
N SER A 66 -3.43 -6.44 2.38
CA SER A 66 -3.53 -7.88 2.59
C SER A 66 -4.85 -8.39 2.00
N TYR A 67 -4.79 -9.44 1.18
CA TYR A 67 -5.96 -10.14 0.67
C TYR A 67 -6.12 -11.45 1.42
N SER A 68 -7.31 -11.68 2.00
CA SER A 68 -7.66 -12.93 2.68
C SER A 68 -8.82 -13.56 1.92
N GLY A 69 -8.57 -14.73 1.31
CA GLY A 69 -9.59 -15.56 0.70
C GLY A 69 -9.93 -16.74 1.60
N ASP A 70 -11.22 -17.05 1.75
CA ASP A 70 -11.69 -18.25 2.46
C ASP A 70 -12.31 -19.24 1.47
N THR A 71 -12.20 -20.54 1.74
CA THR A 71 -12.71 -21.62 0.88
C THR A 71 -13.80 -22.40 1.61
N LEU A 72 -15.05 -22.24 1.17
CA LEU A 72 -16.22 -22.92 1.72
C LEU A 72 -16.64 -24.09 0.81
N THR A 73 -16.71 -25.31 1.35
CA THR A 73 -17.23 -26.49 0.63
C THR A 73 -18.65 -26.79 1.10
N VAL A 74 -19.63 -26.76 0.20
CA VAL A 74 -21.03 -27.13 0.47
C VAL A 74 -21.28 -28.55 -0.02
N TYR A 75 -21.76 -29.42 0.86
CA TYR A 75 -22.15 -30.79 0.51
C TYR A 75 -23.62 -30.89 0.16
N PRO A 76 -24.00 -31.82 -0.75
CA PRO A 76 -25.40 -32.08 -1.08
C PRO A 76 -26.15 -32.67 0.13
N TYR A 77 -27.44 -32.38 0.20
CA TYR A 77 -28.33 -32.93 1.22
C TYR A 77 -28.50 -34.45 1.04
N LEU A 78 -28.23 -35.23 2.09
CA LEU A 78 -28.61 -36.65 2.15
C LEU A 78 -30.01 -36.74 2.78
N PRO A 79 -31.05 -37.11 2.03
CA PRO A 79 -32.39 -37.30 2.60
C PRO A 79 -32.40 -38.49 3.56
N GLU A 80 -33.17 -38.36 4.64
CA GLU A 80 -33.47 -39.48 5.54
C GLU A 80 -34.33 -40.53 4.82
N GLU A 81 -34.13 -41.80 5.18
CA GLU A 81 -34.89 -42.93 4.64
C GLU A 81 -36.34 -42.87 5.15
N ILE A 82 -37.28 -42.53 4.27
CA ILE A 82 -38.70 -42.51 4.59
C ILE A 82 -39.23 -43.95 4.57
N THR A 83 -39.36 -44.57 5.75
CA THR A 83 -40.05 -45.86 5.88
C THR A 83 -41.55 -45.63 6.03
N VAL A 84 -42.34 -46.01 5.03
CA VAL A 84 -43.81 -45.97 5.09
C VAL A 84 -44.34 -47.34 5.48
N GLY A 85 -44.91 -47.46 6.69
CA GLY A 85 -45.67 -48.63 7.13
C GLY A 85 -47.16 -48.48 6.81
N GLY A 86 -47.72 -49.40 6.03
CA GLY A 86 -49.16 -49.49 5.75
C GLY A 86 -49.70 -50.87 6.11
N THR A 87 -50.89 -50.93 6.71
CA THR A 87 -51.58 -52.22 6.93
C THR A 87 -52.21 -52.66 5.61
N LEU A 88 -51.81 -53.82 5.08
CA LEU A 88 -52.47 -54.45 3.95
C LEU A 88 -53.85 -54.96 4.37
N SER A 89 -54.91 -54.33 3.89
CA SER A 89 -56.26 -54.90 3.96
C SER A 89 -56.61 -55.50 2.60
N ALA A 90 -56.44 -56.81 2.46
CA ALA A 90 -56.81 -57.54 1.26
C ALA A 90 -58.32 -57.82 1.27
N GLY A 91 -59.09 -57.08 0.48
CA GLY A 91 -60.49 -57.39 0.20
C GLY A 91 -60.59 -58.37 -0.98
N ALA A 92 -61.25 -59.52 -0.79
CA ALA A 92 -61.55 -60.44 -1.88
C ALA A 92 -62.85 -60.03 -2.59
N ALA A 93 -62.82 -59.88 -3.91
CA ALA A 93 -64.00 -59.72 -4.74
C ALA A 93 -64.26 -61.04 -5.50
N VAL A 94 -65.41 -61.67 -5.26
CA VAL A 94 -65.83 -62.85 -6.01
C VAL A 94 -66.53 -62.39 -7.28
N HIS A 95 -65.98 -62.74 -8.44
CA HIS A 95 -66.55 -62.45 -9.74
C HIS A 95 -67.11 -63.74 -10.34
N LEU A 96 -68.44 -63.83 -10.50
CA LEU A 96 -69.12 -64.95 -11.14
C LEU A 96 -69.54 -64.54 -12.55
N ILE A 97 -69.11 -65.33 -13.55
CA ILE A 97 -69.55 -65.20 -14.95
C ILE A 97 -70.32 -66.45 -15.30
N ASP A 98 -71.61 -66.29 -15.60
CA ASP A 98 -72.43 -67.37 -16.15
C ASP A 98 -72.49 -67.26 -17.68
N ASN A 99 -72.33 -68.38 -18.37
CA ASN A 99 -72.55 -68.49 -19.80
C ASN A 99 -73.81 -69.33 -20.05
N LEU A 100 -74.85 -68.70 -20.61
CA LEU A 100 -76.04 -69.41 -21.09
C LEU A 100 -75.97 -69.53 -22.62
N ARG A 101 -75.99 -70.77 -23.11
CA ARG A 101 -76.17 -71.10 -24.53
C ARG A 101 -77.57 -71.67 -24.72
N VAL A 102 -78.36 -71.03 -25.57
CA VAL A 102 -79.64 -71.58 -26.05
C VAL A 102 -79.38 -72.24 -27.40
N THR A 103 -79.78 -73.51 -27.53
CA THR A 103 -79.86 -74.21 -28.81
C THR A 103 -81.33 -74.27 -29.23
N ALA A 104 -81.57 -74.05 -30.52
CA ALA A 104 -82.90 -73.87 -31.12
C ALA A 104 -83.86 -75.05 -30.90
#